data_AF-A0A7M7QKP3-F1
#
_entry.id   AF-A0A7M7QKP3-F1
#
_cell.length_a   1.000
_cell.length_b   1.000
_cell.length_c   1.000
_cell.angle_alpha   90.00
_cell.angle_beta   90.00
_cell.angle_gamma   90.00
#
_symmetry.space_group_name_H-M   'P 1'
#
loop_
_entity.id
_entity.type
_entity.pdbx_description
1 polymer ?
#
loop_
_entity_poly.entity_id
_entity_poly.type
_entity_poly.pdbx_seq_one_letter_code
_entity_poly.pdbx_strand_id
1 'polypeptide(L)'
;MYEIDMNHKDVLRTEYLENSTVLDLYSHGVLRTHSFSTIVMAKSNDVLENADFPILQSIDFDKNKSSHDRNDENIENTPNSLTVNSLNWEVKQYISCERNETEVVDLIQNLAKIYLQLSVKHFATESVLQGVMNGMYSVFDSCKAKFTELLFHSNLNDKDNVSSIFCKSFNSFINSHDPKNGILRSTFTRKQYYKKEYNFIQPIEVPILDDDGKETQCYFSYVPVLETIKTWLLNDNVRPFCINPRKSTTAQGLFDVKDGNVIKNSEFFNKNNTVQLSFYQDAFEVCNPLGASKSKFKLIGVYVTLLNLPAFLRSKTDNIKLIMLCNNNFVTKFGWKKILRNLLLDLHTLENEGINITINSEHMKFTGSIAACIGDNLGNHSIGGYVENFSSAQFICQYCEIMLKDFRENPFDRKQLRNIANYDKHAAEAEYLKKPVKGIKMKSSLNQLQNFHVAGPGLAPCVAHDLFEGIVSYDLHLIITYFIKKKWVRLGLLNYRLNTIKLSNETKNFIPYIKINSTKKN
;
A
#
# COMPACT_ATOMS: atom_id res chain seq x y z
N MET A 1 16.39 15.97 51.26
CA MET A 1 15.10 16.68 51.37
C MET A 1 15.17 17.87 50.43
N TYR A 2 14.78 17.67 49.17
CA TYR A 2 14.45 18.73 48.20
C TYR A 2 13.51 18.05 47.19
N GLU A 3 12.22 18.24 47.40
CA GLU A 3 11.16 17.93 46.44
C GLU A 3 11.34 18.81 45.21
N ILE A 4 11.28 18.22 44.03
CA ILE A 4 11.09 18.96 42.78
C ILE A 4 9.61 18.79 42.42
N ASP A 5 8.85 19.83 42.74
CA ASP A 5 7.45 20.00 42.40
C ASP A 5 7.32 20.14 40.86
N MET A 6 6.65 19.17 40.22
CA MET A 6 6.34 19.20 38.79
C MET A 6 4.92 19.70 38.57
N ASN A 7 4.68 20.99 38.83
CA ASN A 7 3.46 21.68 38.42
C ASN A 7 3.81 22.78 37.41
N HIS A 8 3.96 22.40 36.14
CA HIS A 8 3.90 23.32 35.00
C HIS A 8 3.27 22.59 33.82
N LYS A 9 1.96 22.32 33.91
CA LYS A 9 1.19 21.61 32.88
C LYS A 9 0.55 22.51 31.81
N ASP A 10 0.44 23.82 32.00
CA ASP A 10 -0.48 24.63 31.17
C ASP A 10 0.12 25.78 30.35
N VAL A 11 1.46 25.96 30.31
CA VAL A 11 2.06 27.10 29.55
C VAL A 11 2.81 26.66 28.29
N LEU A 12 3.37 25.44 28.24
CA LEU A 12 4.19 25.00 27.09
C LEU A 12 3.39 24.50 25.87
N ARG A 13 2.07 24.30 26.01
CA ARG A 13 1.25 23.70 24.95
C ARG A 13 0.83 24.71 23.88
N THR A 14 0.78 25.99 24.22
CA THR A 14 0.28 27.05 23.32
C THR A 14 1.38 27.69 22.48
N GLU A 15 2.60 27.85 23.02
CA GLU A 15 3.70 28.50 22.29
C GLU A 15 4.41 27.61 21.26
N TYR A 16 4.35 26.28 21.42
CA TYR A 16 5.01 25.36 20.48
C TYR A 16 4.20 25.05 19.21
N LEU A 17 2.88 25.27 19.23
CA LEU A 17 2.04 25.11 18.05
C LEU A 17 2.28 26.22 17.01
N GLU A 18 2.74 27.41 17.42
CA GLU A 18 2.99 28.53 16.50
C GLU A 18 4.34 28.44 15.76
N ASN A 19 5.30 27.63 16.23
CA ASN A 19 6.67 27.59 15.69
C ASN A 19 7.08 26.24 15.04
N SER A 20 6.13 25.35 14.76
CA SER A 20 6.40 24.02 14.20
C SER A 20 6.46 23.95 12.66
N THR A 21 6.65 25.06 11.96
CA THR A 21 6.61 25.16 10.47
C THR A 21 7.85 24.61 9.74
N VAL A 22 8.75 23.85 10.38
CA VAL A 22 10.05 23.46 9.79
C VAL A 22 10.23 21.95 9.57
N LEU A 23 9.24 21.09 9.89
CA LEU A 23 9.32 19.66 9.58
C LEU A 23 8.28 19.12 8.57
N ASP A 24 7.52 20.00 7.90
CA ASP A 24 6.53 19.61 6.88
C ASP A 24 7.11 19.29 5.48
N LEU A 25 8.44 19.25 5.33
CA LEU A 25 9.08 19.09 4.00
C LEU A 25 9.23 17.64 3.51
N TYR A 26 8.85 16.63 4.31
CA TYR A 26 8.91 15.22 3.89
C TYR A 26 7.54 14.56 3.65
N SER A 27 6.44 15.26 3.93
CA SER A 27 5.07 14.79 3.70
C SER A 27 4.53 15.13 2.31
N HIS A 28 5.32 15.83 1.48
CA HIS A 28 4.88 16.37 0.19
C HIS A 28 5.73 15.85 -0.97
N GLY A 29 5.68 14.53 -1.17
CA GLY A 29 5.88 13.96 -2.48
C GLY A 29 4.73 14.41 -3.38
N VAL A 30 4.99 15.38 -4.25
CA VAL A 30 4.06 15.89 -5.26
C VAL A 30 3.64 14.73 -6.18
N LEU A 31 2.54 14.06 -5.86
CA LEU A 31 1.85 13.14 -6.73
C LEU A 31 1.08 13.95 -7.78
N ARG A 32 1.75 14.30 -8.89
CA ARG A 32 1.04 14.66 -10.12
C ARG A 32 0.37 13.39 -10.65
N THR A 33 -0.90 13.19 -10.28
CA THR A 33 -1.69 12.05 -10.72
C THR A 33 -2.68 12.49 -11.79
N HIS A 34 -2.43 12.05 -13.02
CA HIS A 34 -3.45 12.00 -14.06
C HIS A 34 -3.56 10.56 -14.56
N SER A 35 -4.79 10.04 -14.48
CA SER A 35 -5.24 8.67 -14.78
C SER A 35 -4.77 7.57 -13.82
N PHE A 36 -5.63 7.21 -12.87
CA PHE A 36 -5.58 5.92 -12.21
C PHE A 36 -6.36 4.91 -13.04
N SER A 37 -5.66 3.96 -13.65
CA SER A 37 -6.24 2.71 -14.12
C SER A 37 -5.50 1.57 -13.45
N THR A 38 -6.20 0.78 -12.64
CA THR A 38 -5.66 -0.43 -12.03
C THR A 38 -5.51 -1.49 -13.12
N ILE A 39 -4.29 -1.70 -13.63
CA ILE A 39 -3.98 -2.85 -14.48
C ILE A 39 -3.49 -3.97 -13.55
N VAL A 40 -4.24 -5.07 -13.49
CA VAL A 40 -3.79 -6.26 -12.78
C VAL A 40 -3.08 -7.18 -13.76
N MET A 41 -1.82 -7.53 -13.44
CA MET A 41 -1.07 -8.51 -14.22
C MET A 41 -1.41 -9.92 -13.70
N ALA A 42 -1.97 -10.77 -14.55
CA ALA A 42 -1.79 -12.21 -14.42
C ALA A 42 -1.71 -12.86 -15.80
N LYS A 43 -0.53 -13.37 -16.14
CA LYS A 43 -0.34 -14.50 -17.05
C LYS A 43 0.69 -15.41 -16.40
N SER A 44 0.53 -16.70 -16.58
CA SER A 44 0.98 -17.80 -15.70
C SER A 44 2.51 -18.00 -15.54
N ASN A 45 3.40 -17.09 -15.92
CA ASN A 45 4.86 -17.33 -15.77
C ASN A 45 5.76 -16.12 -15.46
N ASP A 46 5.25 -14.89 -15.33
CA ASP A 46 6.12 -13.70 -15.31
C ASP A 46 6.15 -12.96 -13.97
N VAL A 47 6.81 -13.56 -12.98
CA VAL A 47 7.29 -12.84 -11.79
C VAL A 47 8.70 -13.30 -11.47
N LEU A 48 9.70 -12.82 -12.22
CA LEU A 48 11.12 -12.79 -11.81
C LEU A 48 11.98 -12.11 -12.89
N GLU A 49 11.74 -10.82 -13.16
CA GLU A 49 12.75 -10.02 -13.86
C GLU A 49 12.98 -8.72 -13.09
N ASN A 50 14.24 -8.55 -12.68
CA ASN A 50 14.84 -7.41 -11.97
C ASN A 50 14.68 -7.41 -10.45
N ALA A 51 15.12 -8.50 -9.81
CA ALA A 51 15.65 -8.43 -8.46
C ALA A 51 17.18 -8.56 -8.53
N ASP A 52 17.88 -7.43 -8.60
CA ASP A 52 19.31 -7.40 -8.31
C ASP A 52 19.50 -7.63 -6.80
N PHE A 53 19.59 -8.91 -6.42
CA PHE A 53 20.12 -9.28 -5.12
C PHE A 53 21.61 -9.56 -5.29
N PRO A 54 22.51 -8.88 -4.56
CA PRO A 54 23.90 -9.32 -4.52
C PRO A 54 23.94 -10.73 -3.92
N ILE A 55 24.27 -11.71 -4.74
CA ILE A 55 24.72 -13.02 -4.28
C ILE A 55 25.98 -12.72 -3.48
N LEU A 56 25.89 -12.76 -2.15
CA LEU A 56 27.05 -12.87 -1.28
C LEU A 56 27.73 -14.19 -1.67
N GLN A 57 28.72 -14.11 -2.55
CA GLN A 57 29.73 -15.15 -2.66
C GLN A 57 30.27 -15.36 -1.24
N SER A 58 30.17 -16.60 -0.78
CA SER A 58 30.84 -17.07 0.42
C SER A 58 32.31 -16.64 0.35
N ILE A 59 32.69 -15.70 1.21
CA ILE A 59 34.10 -15.43 1.47
C ILE A 59 34.60 -16.66 2.22
N ASP A 60 35.34 -17.52 1.51
CA ASP A 60 36.14 -18.59 2.10
C ASP A 60 37.14 -17.96 3.07
N PHE A 61 36.81 -17.96 4.36
CA PHE A 61 37.78 -17.79 5.43
C PHE A 61 38.44 -19.13 5.72
N ASP A 62 39.26 -19.60 4.79
CA ASP A 62 40.19 -20.69 5.07
C ASP A 62 41.48 -20.51 4.25
N LYS A 63 42.35 -19.64 4.78
CA LYS A 63 43.82 -19.68 4.63
C LYS A 63 44.43 -18.52 5.41
N ASN A 64 44.76 -18.79 6.67
CA ASN A 64 46.06 -18.45 7.28
C ASN A 64 46.10 -18.97 8.72
N LYS A 65 46.65 -20.18 8.88
CA LYS A 65 47.23 -20.64 10.14
C LYS A 65 48.54 -19.89 10.38
N SER A 66 48.60 -19.08 11.43
CA SER A 66 49.81 -18.97 12.27
C SER A 66 49.47 -18.33 13.62
N SER A 67 49.57 -19.15 14.67
CA SER A 67 50.06 -18.86 16.03
C SER A 67 49.69 -17.52 16.69
N HIS A 68 48.78 -17.54 17.67
CA HIS A 68 49.14 -17.47 19.09
C HIS A 68 47.90 -17.52 19.99
N ASP A 69 48.06 -18.20 21.12
CA ASP A 69 47.11 -18.36 22.22
C ASP A 69 46.50 -17.04 22.72
N ARG A 70 45.19 -17.07 23.03
CA ARG A 70 44.66 -16.84 24.39
C ARG A 70 43.14 -17.01 24.42
N ASN A 71 42.70 -17.63 25.52
CA ASN A 71 41.32 -17.82 25.97
C ASN A 71 40.50 -16.52 25.94
N ASP A 72 39.23 -16.60 25.59
CA ASP A 72 38.14 -16.19 26.48
C ASP A 72 36.78 -16.69 25.98
N GLU A 73 36.03 -17.26 26.92
CA GLU A 73 34.66 -17.74 26.81
C GLU A 73 33.64 -16.59 26.69
N ASN A 74 32.44 -16.93 26.24
CA ASN A 74 31.17 -16.18 26.33
C ASN A 74 30.91 -15.09 25.27
N ILE A 75 30.17 -15.47 24.21
CA ILE A 75 29.24 -14.56 23.54
C ILE A 75 27.85 -15.21 23.53
N GLU A 76 26.99 -14.65 24.36
CA GLU A 76 25.56 -14.93 24.46
C GLU A 76 24.83 -14.71 23.13
N ASN A 77 23.82 -15.56 22.93
CA ASN A 77 22.82 -15.48 21.87
C ASN A 77 22.16 -14.10 21.83
N THR A 78 22.40 -13.34 20.75
CA THR A 78 21.63 -12.13 20.46
C THR A 78 20.31 -12.49 19.74
N PRO A 79 19.14 -11.95 20.15
CA PRO A 79 17.83 -12.33 19.60
C PRO A 79 17.60 -11.96 18.12
N ASN A 80 18.50 -11.18 17.51
CA ASN A 80 18.32 -10.63 16.16
C ASN A 80 18.78 -11.57 15.02
N SER A 81 19.48 -12.67 15.31
CA SER A 81 19.94 -13.60 14.25
C SER A 81 18.84 -14.58 13.81
N LEU A 82 17.90 -14.90 14.70
CA LEU A 82 16.80 -15.84 14.42
C LEU A 82 15.75 -15.25 13.48
N THR A 83 15.48 -13.94 13.53
CA THR A 83 14.47 -13.26 12.69
C THR A 83 14.91 -13.11 11.24
N VAL A 84 16.17 -12.72 11.01
CA VAL A 84 16.74 -12.58 9.66
C VAL A 84 16.84 -13.93 8.96
N ASN A 85 17.23 -14.98 9.70
CA ASN A 85 17.24 -16.34 9.16
C ASN A 85 15.82 -16.86 8.87
N SER A 86 14.81 -16.43 9.66
CA SER A 86 13.40 -16.76 9.40
C SER A 86 12.86 -16.16 8.10
N LEU A 87 13.16 -14.89 7.82
CA LEU A 87 12.75 -14.28 6.54
C LEU A 87 13.55 -14.86 5.36
N ASN A 88 14.83 -15.17 5.56
CA ASN A 88 15.69 -15.69 4.50
C ASN A 88 15.33 -17.11 4.08
N TRP A 89 14.81 -18.00 4.95
CA TRP A 89 14.36 -19.32 4.52
C TRP A 89 13.06 -19.25 3.70
N GLU A 90 12.13 -18.36 4.08
CA GLU A 90 10.91 -18.13 3.32
C GLU A 90 11.28 -17.64 1.91
N VAL A 91 12.11 -16.61 1.81
CA VAL A 91 12.60 -16.07 0.52
C VAL A 91 13.33 -17.13 -0.32
N LYS A 92 14.15 -18.00 0.29
CA LYS A 92 14.87 -19.06 -0.43
C LYS A 92 13.97 -20.16 -1.01
N GLN A 93 12.86 -20.50 -0.36
CA GLN A 93 11.89 -21.44 -0.94
C GLN A 93 11.14 -20.85 -2.15
N TYR A 94 11.01 -19.52 -2.25
CA TYR A 94 10.30 -18.87 -3.36
C TYR A 94 11.13 -18.69 -4.65
N ILE A 95 12.46 -18.82 -4.59
CA ILE A 95 13.35 -18.53 -5.72
C ILE A 95 13.60 -19.75 -6.63
N SER A 96 13.15 -20.96 -6.25
CA SER A 96 13.45 -22.20 -6.98
C SER A 96 12.45 -22.58 -8.09
N CYS A 97 11.96 -21.61 -8.89
CA CYS A 97 11.23 -21.94 -10.11
C CYS A 97 12.19 -22.00 -11.31
N GLU A 98 12.51 -23.21 -11.75
CA GLU A 98 13.21 -23.49 -13.00
C GLU A 98 12.36 -23.00 -14.20
N ARG A 99 12.96 -22.18 -15.08
CA ARG A 99 12.33 -21.74 -16.33
C ARG A 99 12.54 -22.81 -17.39
N ASN A 100 11.46 -23.25 -18.03
CA ASN A 100 11.56 -23.98 -19.30
C ASN A 100 11.85 -22.99 -20.42
N GLU A 101 12.94 -23.22 -21.15
CA GLU A 101 13.35 -22.47 -22.33
C GLU A 101 12.41 -22.72 -23.52
N THR A 102 12.38 -21.74 -24.44
CA THR A 102 11.68 -21.65 -25.74
C THR A 102 10.25 -21.08 -25.77
N GLU A 103 10.04 -19.87 -25.23
CA GLU A 103 8.91 -19.03 -25.65
C GLU A 103 9.30 -18.15 -26.86
N VAL A 104 8.50 -18.22 -27.92
CA VAL A 104 8.56 -17.27 -29.05
C VAL A 104 8.25 -15.88 -28.49
N VAL A 105 9.26 -15.01 -28.46
CA VAL A 105 9.15 -13.68 -27.89
C VAL A 105 8.18 -12.83 -28.73
N ASP A 106 6.98 -12.55 -28.20
CA ASP A 106 6.07 -11.57 -28.80
C ASP A 106 6.61 -10.16 -28.55
N LEU A 107 7.29 -9.62 -29.56
CA LEU A 107 7.88 -8.28 -29.54
C LEU A 107 6.84 -7.19 -29.18
N ILE A 108 5.59 -7.33 -29.62
CA ILE A 108 4.53 -6.35 -29.36
C ILE A 108 4.19 -6.36 -27.88
N GLN A 109 4.06 -7.55 -27.29
CA GLN A 109 3.79 -7.70 -25.87
C GLN A 109 4.91 -7.09 -25.02
N ASN A 110 6.17 -7.29 -25.41
CA ASN A 110 7.31 -6.70 -24.73
C ASN A 110 7.33 -5.17 -24.82
N LEU A 111 7.08 -4.60 -25.99
CA LEU A 111 6.97 -3.14 -26.16
C LEU A 111 5.84 -2.58 -25.30
N ALA A 112 4.67 -3.21 -25.32
CA ALA A 112 3.54 -2.86 -24.47
C ALA A 112 3.89 -2.91 -22.97
N LYS A 113 4.63 -3.94 -22.53
CA LYS A 113 5.10 -4.11 -21.14
C LYS A 113 6.08 -3.00 -20.74
N ILE A 114 7.03 -2.65 -21.61
CA ILE A 114 7.97 -1.53 -21.40
C ILE A 114 7.21 -0.21 -21.24
N TYR A 115 6.30 0.09 -22.15
CA TYR A 115 5.52 1.33 -22.11
C TYR A 115 4.65 1.42 -20.86
N LEU A 116 4.04 0.29 -20.48
CA LEU A 116 3.26 0.22 -19.26
C LEU A 116 4.14 0.43 -18.01
N GLN A 117 5.30 -0.21 -17.93
CA GLN A 117 6.25 -0.02 -16.83
C GLN A 117 6.74 1.43 -16.72
N LEU A 118 7.07 2.06 -17.84
CA LEU A 118 7.45 3.49 -17.87
C LEU A 118 6.33 4.37 -17.31
N SER A 119 5.08 4.12 -17.71
CA SER A 119 3.94 4.91 -17.24
C SER A 119 3.61 4.67 -15.76
N VAL A 120 3.62 3.42 -15.30
CA VAL A 120 3.11 3.03 -13.97
C VAL A 120 4.19 3.03 -12.90
N LYS A 121 5.40 2.54 -13.20
CA LYS A 121 6.50 2.43 -12.23
C LYS A 121 7.42 3.65 -12.23
N HIS A 122 7.61 4.25 -13.39
CA HIS A 122 8.49 5.42 -13.54
C HIS A 122 7.73 6.73 -13.72
N PHE A 123 6.39 6.69 -13.65
CA PHE A 123 5.51 7.86 -13.74
C PHE A 123 5.79 8.74 -14.97
N ALA A 124 6.24 8.13 -16.08
CA ALA A 124 6.44 8.83 -17.33
C ALA A 124 5.10 9.37 -17.82
N THR A 125 5.02 10.68 -18.06
CA THR A 125 3.81 11.30 -18.60
C THR A 125 3.54 10.76 -20.01
N GLU A 126 2.29 10.80 -20.44
CA GLU A 126 1.92 10.38 -21.80
C GLU A 126 2.69 11.14 -22.88
N SER A 127 3.03 12.42 -22.64
CA SER A 127 3.87 13.21 -23.54
C SER A 127 5.30 12.69 -23.62
N VAL A 128 5.91 12.33 -22.48
CA VAL A 128 7.25 11.73 -22.43
C VAL A 128 7.23 10.37 -23.10
N LEU A 129 6.26 9.53 -22.78
CA LEU A 129 6.12 8.20 -23.37
C LEU A 129 5.95 8.29 -24.89
N GLN A 130 5.09 9.19 -25.38
CA GLN A 130 4.91 9.40 -26.82
C GLN A 130 6.20 9.93 -27.47
N GLY A 131 6.94 10.81 -26.81
CA GLY A 131 8.25 11.28 -27.27
C GLY A 131 9.26 10.14 -27.42
N VAL A 132 9.36 9.26 -26.42
CA VAL A 132 10.23 8.06 -26.46
C VAL A 132 9.85 7.18 -27.64
N MET A 133 8.56 6.90 -27.81
CA MET A 133 8.06 6.04 -28.89
C MET A 133 8.33 6.63 -30.27
N ASN A 134 8.07 7.92 -30.46
CA ASN A 134 8.35 8.60 -31.72
C ASN A 134 9.86 8.57 -32.01
N GLY A 135 10.70 8.81 -31.00
CA GLY A 135 12.16 8.72 -31.12
C GLY A 135 12.63 7.32 -31.53
N MET A 136 12.12 6.27 -30.86
CA MET A 136 12.44 4.88 -31.23
C MET A 136 12.03 4.57 -32.66
N TYR A 137 10.84 5.01 -33.09
CA TYR A 137 10.37 4.83 -34.46
C TYR A 137 11.25 5.56 -35.48
N SER A 138 11.61 6.83 -35.22
CA SER A 138 12.47 7.61 -36.11
C SER A 138 13.89 7.06 -36.23
N VAL A 139 14.48 6.56 -35.13
CA VAL A 139 15.79 5.89 -35.16
C VAL A 139 15.71 4.64 -36.03
N PHE A 140 14.66 3.83 -35.85
CA PHE A 140 14.46 2.63 -36.64
C PHE A 140 14.26 2.93 -38.14
N ASP A 141 13.44 3.92 -38.46
CA ASP A 141 13.20 4.34 -39.84
C ASP A 141 14.49 4.83 -40.52
N SER A 142 15.33 5.56 -39.79
CA SER A 142 16.67 5.98 -40.25
C SER A 142 17.60 4.78 -40.49
N CYS A 143 17.60 3.78 -39.59
CA CYS A 143 18.36 2.55 -39.79
C CYS A 143 17.88 1.77 -41.02
N LYS A 144 16.56 1.68 -41.23
CA LYS A 144 15.97 1.03 -42.40
C LYS A 144 16.35 1.75 -43.69
N ALA A 145 16.28 3.07 -43.73
CA ALA A 145 16.71 3.87 -44.86
C ALA A 145 18.20 3.63 -45.18
N LYS A 146 19.05 3.64 -44.15
CA LYS A 146 20.49 3.42 -44.33
C LYS A 146 20.82 2.01 -44.80
N PHE A 147 20.16 1.01 -44.24
CA PHE A 147 20.30 -0.38 -44.68
C PHE A 147 19.89 -0.54 -46.14
N THR A 148 18.77 0.06 -46.54
CA THR A 148 18.28 -0.01 -47.92
C THR A 148 19.26 0.65 -48.91
N GLU A 149 19.83 1.81 -48.55
CA GLU A 149 20.87 2.48 -49.34
C GLU A 149 22.13 1.60 -49.50
N LEU A 150 22.64 1.02 -48.41
CA LEU A 150 23.82 0.15 -48.44
C LEU A 150 23.56 -1.13 -49.24
N LEU A 151 22.36 -1.72 -49.10
CA LEU A 151 21.97 -2.90 -49.83
C LEU A 151 21.86 -2.62 -51.33
N PHE A 152 21.32 -1.46 -51.72
CA PHE A 152 21.25 -1.01 -53.11
C PHE A 152 22.65 -0.93 -53.76
N HIS A 153 23.65 -0.43 -53.04
CA HIS A 153 25.03 -0.32 -53.52
C HIS A 153 25.88 -1.61 -53.37
N SER A 154 25.35 -2.66 -52.76
CA SER A 154 26.09 -3.92 -52.56
C SER A 154 26.19 -4.76 -53.85
N ASN A 155 27.15 -5.71 -53.89
CA ASN A 155 27.28 -6.69 -54.98
C ASN A 155 26.46 -7.97 -54.74
N LEU A 156 25.44 -7.92 -53.87
CA LEU A 156 24.58 -9.07 -53.59
C LEU A 156 23.61 -9.31 -54.76
N ASN A 157 23.43 -10.58 -55.14
CA ASN A 157 22.55 -10.97 -56.24
C ASN A 157 21.06 -10.95 -55.85
N ASP A 158 20.73 -11.20 -54.57
CA ASP A 158 19.35 -11.38 -54.09
C ASP A 158 18.94 -10.27 -53.10
N LYS A 159 19.07 -9.01 -53.52
CA LYS A 159 18.80 -7.83 -52.68
C LYS A 159 17.35 -7.76 -52.21
N ASP A 160 16.41 -8.13 -53.07
CA ASP A 160 14.98 -8.05 -52.75
C ASP A 160 14.60 -9.02 -51.62
N ASN A 161 15.13 -10.24 -51.64
CA ASN A 161 14.93 -11.20 -50.56
C ASN A 161 15.59 -10.73 -49.26
N VAL A 162 16.82 -10.21 -49.31
CA VAL A 162 17.51 -9.66 -48.13
C VAL A 162 16.73 -8.47 -47.53
N SER A 163 16.22 -7.57 -48.36
CA SER A 163 15.36 -6.46 -47.94
C SER A 163 14.04 -6.95 -47.33
N SER A 164 13.43 -7.98 -47.94
CA SER A 164 12.22 -8.62 -47.43
C SER A 164 12.44 -9.25 -46.06
N ILE A 165 13.55 -9.98 -45.87
CA ILE A 165 13.93 -10.59 -44.59
C ILE A 165 14.13 -9.51 -43.53
N PHE A 166 14.89 -8.45 -43.83
CA PHE A 166 15.09 -7.34 -42.90
C PHE A 166 13.76 -6.69 -42.49
N CYS A 167 12.90 -6.36 -43.44
CA CYS A 167 11.59 -5.77 -43.15
C CYS A 167 10.70 -6.72 -42.33
N LYS A 168 10.71 -8.03 -42.64
CA LYS A 168 9.97 -9.04 -41.88
C LYS A 168 10.45 -9.15 -40.44
N SER A 169 11.76 -9.07 -40.20
CA SER A 169 12.35 -9.13 -38.85
C SER A 169 11.86 -8.04 -37.91
N PHE A 170 11.44 -6.89 -38.44
CA PHE A 170 10.98 -5.74 -37.64
C PHE A 170 9.52 -5.35 -37.90
N ASN A 171 8.79 -6.13 -38.69
CA ASN A 171 7.43 -5.79 -39.12
C ASN A 171 6.50 -5.55 -37.92
N SER A 172 6.64 -6.34 -36.86
CA SER A 172 5.89 -6.18 -35.61
C SER A 172 6.14 -4.83 -34.92
N PHE A 173 7.38 -4.35 -34.89
CA PHE A 173 7.71 -3.03 -34.32
C PHE A 173 7.15 -1.90 -35.19
N ILE A 174 7.38 -1.97 -36.50
CA ILE A 174 6.92 -0.95 -37.47
C ILE A 174 5.39 -0.86 -37.43
N ASN A 175 4.71 -1.99 -37.58
CA ASN A 175 3.25 -2.03 -37.66
C ASN A 175 2.59 -1.63 -36.35
N SER A 176 3.17 -1.97 -35.19
CA SER A 176 2.59 -1.57 -33.90
C SER A 176 2.67 -0.06 -33.66
N HIS A 177 3.62 0.63 -34.30
CA HIS A 177 3.83 2.08 -34.18
C HIS A 177 3.35 2.88 -35.40
N ASP A 178 2.81 2.21 -36.42
CA ASP A 178 2.34 2.87 -37.63
C ASP A 178 1.41 4.06 -37.28
N PRO A 179 1.65 5.27 -37.82
CA PRO A 179 0.90 6.46 -37.45
C PRO A 179 -0.61 6.36 -37.71
N LYS A 180 -1.05 5.50 -38.63
CA LYS A 180 -2.46 5.33 -39.00
C LYS A 180 -3.09 4.14 -38.26
N ASN A 181 -2.45 2.99 -38.33
CA ASN A 181 -3.02 1.69 -37.95
C ASN A 181 -2.36 1.04 -36.74
N GLY A 182 -1.32 1.65 -36.17
CA GLY A 182 -0.54 1.03 -35.11
C GLY A 182 -1.32 0.82 -33.82
N ILE A 183 -1.24 -0.39 -33.27
CA ILE A 183 -1.93 -0.78 -32.04
C ILE A 183 -1.30 -0.19 -30.77
N LEU A 184 -0.04 0.25 -30.82
CA LEU A 184 0.65 0.93 -29.72
C LEU A 184 0.86 2.43 -29.98
N ARG A 185 0.50 2.93 -31.17
CA ARG A 185 0.85 4.28 -31.65
C ARG A 185 0.47 5.45 -30.73
N SER A 186 -0.60 5.32 -29.95
CA SER A 186 -1.19 6.41 -29.15
C SER A 186 -1.66 5.93 -27.79
N THR A 187 -1.90 6.86 -26.86
CA THR A 187 -2.45 6.54 -25.54
C THR A 187 -3.75 5.75 -25.64
N PHE A 188 -4.63 6.12 -26.58
CA PHE A 188 -5.89 5.42 -26.78
C PHE A 188 -5.68 3.97 -27.21
N THR A 189 -4.90 3.74 -28.26
CA THR A 189 -4.67 2.38 -28.79
C THR A 189 -3.91 1.51 -27.80
N ARG A 190 -2.95 2.06 -27.05
CA ARG A 190 -2.27 1.35 -25.94
C ARG A 190 -3.26 0.90 -24.88
N LYS A 191 -4.16 1.79 -24.43
CA LYS A 191 -5.21 1.43 -23.45
C LYS A 191 -6.14 0.34 -23.98
N GLN A 192 -6.50 0.37 -25.27
CA GLN A 192 -7.29 -0.71 -25.90
C GLN A 192 -6.52 -2.03 -25.93
N TYR A 193 -5.23 -1.99 -26.29
CA TYR A 193 -4.37 -3.16 -26.24
C TYR A 193 -4.29 -3.73 -24.82
N TYR A 194 -4.07 -2.88 -23.81
CA TYR A 194 -3.99 -3.34 -22.42
C TYR A 194 -5.30 -3.96 -21.91
N LYS A 195 -6.44 -3.40 -22.31
CA LYS A 195 -7.77 -3.94 -21.99
C LYS A 195 -8.00 -5.33 -22.59
N LYS A 196 -7.42 -5.58 -23.76
CA LYS A 196 -7.61 -6.83 -24.51
C LYS A 196 -6.64 -7.92 -24.07
N GLU A 197 -5.38 -7.56 -23.84
CA GLU A 197 -4.29 -8.53 -23.66
C GLU A 197 -3.90 -8.76 -22.19
N TYR A 198 -4.28 -7.86 -21.28
CA TYR A 198 -4.05 -8.01 -19.84
C TYR A 198 -5.38 -8.14 -19.08
N ASN A 199 -5.31 -8.62 -17.84
CA ASN A 199 -6.46 -8.68 -16.91
C ASN A 199 -6.75 -7.28 -16.35
N PHE A 200 -7.08 -6.37 -17.26
CA PHE A 200 -7.40 -5.00 -16.96
C PHE A 200 -8.77 -4.91 -16.29
N ILE A 201 -8.82 -4.28 -15.12
CA ILE A 201 -10.07 -4.07 -14.40
C ILE A 201 -10.47 -2.62 -14.61
N GLN A 202 -11.50 -2.40 -15.42
CA GLN A 202 -12.00 -1.08 -15.73
C GLN A 202 -12.66 -0.47 -14.47
N PRO A 203 -12.19 0.70 -13.99
CA PRO A 203 -12.93 1.46 -13.01
C PRO A 203 -14.30 1.85 -13.56
N ILE A 204 -15.33 1.75 -12.74
CA ILE A 204 -16.69 2.17 -13.02
C ILE A 204 -16.98 3.48 -12.31
N GLU A 205 -17.73 4.35 -12.97
CA GLU A 205 -18.28 5.55 -12.36
C GLU A 205 -19.62 5.20 -11.71
N VAL A 206 -19.75 5.46 -10.41
CA VAL A 206 -20.92 5.08 -9.62
C VAL A 206 -21.71 6.33 -9.25
N PRO A 207 -22.99 6.45 -9.66
CA PRO A 207 -23.85 7.53 -9.22
C PRO A 207 -24.23 7.34 -7.75
N ILE A 208 -24.20 8.43 -7.00
CA ILE A 208 -24.74 8.47 -5.64
C ILE A 208 -26.24 8.74 -5.73
N LEU A 209 -27.03 7.85 -5.14
CA LEU A 209 -28.48 7.94 -5.10
C LEU A 209 -28.97 8.68 -3.84
N ASP A 210 -30.03 9.46 -3.96
CA ASP A 210 -30.74 10.02 -2.81
C ASP A 210 -31.56 8.95 -2.07
N ASP A 211 -32.33 9.35 -1.06
CA ASP A 211 -33.13 8.40 -0.26
C ASP A 211 -34.32 7.83 -1.04
N ASP A 212 -34.76 8.50 -2.11
CA ASP A 212 -35.81 8.05 -3.03
C ASP A 212 -35.24 7.19 -4.18
N GLY A 213 -33.93 6.96 -4.20
CA GLY A 213 -33.24 6.17 -5.24
C GLY A 213 -32.96 6.94 -6.53
N LYS A 214 -33.10 8.27 -6.55
CA LYS A 214 -32.80 9.11 -7.72
C LYS A 214 -31.34 9.57 -7.72
N GLU A 215 -30.76 9.74 -8.90
CA GLU A 215 -29.36 10.18 -9.04
C GLU A 215 -29.15 11.63 -8.61
N THR A 216 -28.13 11.86 -7.79
CA THR A 216 -27.80 13.19 -7.23
C THR A 216 -26.84 14.01 -8.09
N GLN A 217 -26.52 13.53 -9.31
CA GLN A 217 -25.45 14.06 -10.18
C GLN A 217 -24.06 14.09 -9.52
N CYS A 218 -23.89 13.38 -8.40
CA CYS A 218 -22.61 13.20 -7.73
C CYS A 218 -22.13 11.77 -8.01
N TYR A 219 -20.88 11.64 -8.45
CA TYR A 219 -20.31 10.36 -8.86
C TYR A 219 -18.99 10.10 -8.14
N PHE A 220 -18.65 8.83 -7.95
CA PHE A 220 -17.34 8.41 -7.47
C PHE A 220 -16.81 7.26 -8.33
N SER A 221 -15.49 7.07 -8.33
CA SER A 221 -14.86 5.98 -9.07
C SER A 221 -14.71 4.75 -8.19
N TYR A 222 -15.07 3.59 -8.70
CA TYR A 222 -14.97 2.30 -8.02
C TYR A 222 -14.28 1.27 -8.93
N VAL A 223 -13.37 0.48 -8.39
CA VAL A 223 -12.79 -0.68 -9.08
C VAL A 223 -13.41 -1.93 -8.48
N PRO A 224 -14.15 -2.74 -9.26
CA PRO A 224 -14.81 -3.94 -8.75
C PRO A 224 -13.86 -4.85 -7.96
N VAL A 225 -14.16 -5.03 -6.67
CA VAL A 225 -13.29 -5.78 -5.76
C VAL A 225 -13.34 -7.27 -6.08
N LEU A 226 -14.50 -7.79 -6.48
CA LEU A 226 -14.64 -9.18 -6.91
C LEU A 226 -13.73 -9.52 -8.10
N GLU A 227 -13.68 -8.66 -9.13
CA GLU A 227 -12.77 -8.86 -10.27
C GLU A 227 -11.29 -8.70 -9.88
N THR A 228 -11.00 -7.82 -8.92
CA THR A 228 -9.64 -7.64 -8.37
C THR A 228 -9.17 -8.91 -7.68
N ILE A 229 -10.02 -9.50 -6.85
CA ILE A 229 -9.74 -10.77 -6.16
C ILE A 229 -9.64 -11.91 -7.16
N LYS A 230 -10.58 -12.00 -8.12
CA LYS A 230 -10.54 -13.02 -9.16
C LYS A 230 -9.23 -13.00 -9.92
N THR A 231 -8.70 -11.82 -10.24
CA THR A 231 -7.41 -11.72 -10.93
C THR A 231 -6.24 -12.16 -10.05
N TRP A 232 -6.27 -11.88 -8.74
CA TRP A 232 -5.29 -12.46 -7.81
C TRP A 232 -5.38 -13.99 -7.75
N LEU A 233 -6.59 -14.54 -7.71
CA LEU A 233 -6.81 -15.98 -7.66
C LEU A 233 -6.40 -16.68 -8.98
N LEU A 234 -6.51 -16.01 -10.12
CA LEU A 234 -5.99 -16.54 -11.40
C LEU A 234 -4.45 -16.53 -11.48
N ASN A 235 -3.76 -15.80 -10.59
CA ASN A 235 -2.31 -15.75 -10.58
C ASN A 235 -1.71 -16.92 -9.78
N ASP A 236 -0.92 -17.76 -10.46
CA ASP A 236 -0.34 -18.98 -9.89
C ASP A 236 0.65 -18.71 -8.73
N ASN A 237 1.23 -17.52 -8.67
CA ASN A 237 2.12 -17.11 -7.57
C ASN A 237 1.36 -16.57 -6.36
N VAL A 238 0.07 -16.23 -6.51
CA VAL A 238 -0.75 -15.66 -5.43
C VAL A 238 -1.74 -16.69 -4.90
N ARG A 239 -2.40 -17.45 -5.80
CA ARG A 239 -3.44 -18.43 -5.47
C ARG A 239 -3.05 -19.43 -4.37
N PRO A 240 -1.83 -19.99 -4.31
CA PRO A 240 -1.45 -20.93 -3.26
C PRO A 240 -1.63 -20.39 -1.84
N PHE A 241 -1.44 -19.07 -1.64
CA PHE A 241 -1.65 -18.41 -0.34
C PHE A 241 -3.13 -18.29 0.06
N CYS A 242 -4.03 -18.33 -0.92
CA CYS A 242 -5.47 -18.31 -0.70
C CYS A 242 -6.07 -19.72 -0.56
N ILE A 243 -5.43 -20.75 -1.15
CA ILE A 243 -5.86 -22.14 -1.02
C ILE A 243 -5.61 -22.63 0.40
N ASN A 244 -4.38 -22.47 0.88
CA ASN A 244 -3.94 -22.99 2.16
C ASN A 244 -3.66 -21.83 3.12
N PRO A 245 -4.41 -21.70 4.24
CA PRO A 245 -4.12 -20.68 5.23
C PRO A 245 -2.71 -20.90 5.79
N ARG A 246 -1.94 -19.81 5.87
CA ARG A 246 -0.60 -19.86 6.47
C ARG A 246 -0.73 -20.21 7.94
N LYS A 247 -0.08 -21.29 8.38
CA LYS A 247 -0.07 -21.68 9.79
C LYS A 247 0.61 -20.61 10.64
N SER A 248 0.04 -20.30 11.81
CA SER A 248 0.72 -19.48 12.81
C SER A 248 2.05 -20.12 13.20
N THR A 249 3.04 -19.29 13.49
CA THR A 249 4.31 -19.78 13.99
C THR A 249 4.15 -20.32 15.42
N THR A 250 4.92 -21.34 15.77
CA THR A 250 5.03 -21.81 17.16
C THR A 250 6.01 -20.95 17.98
N ALA A 251 6.73 -20.04 17.32
CA ALA A 251 7.62 -19.09 17.98
C ALA A 251 6.82 -18.15 18.89
N GLN A 252 7.41 -17.80 20.03
CA GLN A 252 6.83 -16.83 20.96
C GLN A 252 6.84 -15.43 20.31
N GLY A 253 5.67 -14.84 20.09
CA GLY A 253 5.52 -13.47 19.59
C GLY A 253 4.38 -13.29 18.60
N LEU A 254 4.19 -12.04 18.16
CA LEU A 254 3.31 -11.68 17.04
C LEU A 254 4.20 -11.31 15.85
N PHE A 255 4.11 -12.06 14.76
CA PHE A 255 4.97 -11.91 13.58
C PHE A 255 4.17 -11.48 12.34
N ASP A 256 2.91 -11.88 12.26
CA ASP A 256 2.03 -11.52 11.15
C ASP A 256 0.56 -11.42 11.59
N VAL A 257 -0.31 -10.96 10.69
CA VAL A 257 -1.75 -10.75 10.93
C VAL A 257 -2.47 -12.01 11.41
N LYS A 258 -2.01 -13.18 10.98
CA LYS A 258 -2.54 -14.50 11.40
C LYS A 258 -2.34 -14.79 12.89
N ASP A 259 -1.36 -14.15 13.53
CA ASP A 259 -1.10 -14.34 14.96
C ASP A 259 -2.06 -13.51 15.82
N GLY A 260 -2.71 -12.51 15.22
CA GLY A 260 -3.73 -11.69 15.86
C GLY A 260 -5.03 -12.46 16.09
N ASN A 261 -5.68 -12.19 17.22
CA ASN A 261 -6.89 -12.91 17.66
C ASN A 261 -8.04 -12.90 16.64
N VAL A 262 -8.17 -11.85 15.82
CA VAL A 262 -9.23 -11.74 14.80
C VAL A 262 -9.12 -12.86 13.77
N ILE A 263 -7.92 -13.13 13.26
CA ILE A 263 -7.71 -14.19 12.26
C ILE A 263 -7.49 -15.53 12.96
N LYS A 264 -6.64 -15.57 13.99
CA LYS A 264 -6.29 -16.80 14.72
C LYS A 264 -7.52 -17.57 15.23
N ASN A 265 -8.52 -16.85 15.75
CA ASN A 265 -9.71 -17.46 16.34
C ASN A 265 -10.90 -17.56 15.37
N SER A 266 -10.73 -17.15 14.11
CA SER A 266 -11.82 -17.18 13.12
C SER A 266 -11.87 -18.52 12.40
N GLU A 267 -12.97 -19.27 12.58
CA GLU A 267 -13.22 -20.46 11.77
C GLU A 267 -13.37 -20.14 10.29
N PHE A 268 -13.85 -18.94 9.95
CA PHE A 268 -14.03 -18.52 8.56
C PHE A 268 -12.68 -18.28 7.86
N PHE A 269 -11.80 -17.46 8.46
CA PHE A 269 -10.52 -17.10 7.85
C PHE A 269 -9.49 -18.23 7.83
N ASN A 270 -9.67 -19.26 8.67
CA ASN A 270 -8.79 -20.43 8.73
C ASN A 270 -9.28 -21.63 7.89
N LYS A 271 -10.32 -21.46 7.08
CA LYS A 271 -10.73 -22.46 6.07
C LYS A 271 -9.83 -22.38 4.84
N ASN A 272 -9.75 -23.51 4.13
CA ASN A 272 -9.15 -23.53 2.80
C ASN A 272 -9.98 -22.70 1.82
N ASN A 273 -9.32 -22.17 0.79
CA ASN A 273 -9.93 -21.32 -0.23
C ASN A 273 -10.61 -20.07 0.34
N THR A 274 -10.01 -19.47 1.38
CA THR A 274 -10.50 -18.22 1.98
C THR A 274 -9.56 -17.05 1.68
N VAL A 275 -10.16 -15.98 1.14
CA VAL A 275 -9.52 -14.69 0.90
C VAL A 275 -9.68 -13.80 2.13
N GLN A 276 -8.55 -13.31 2.65
CA GLN A 276 -8.47 -12.42 3.79
C GLN A 276 -8.05 -11.02 3.29
N LEU A 277 -8.89 -10.02 3.51
CA LEU A 277 -8.66 -8.66 3.01
C LEU A 277 -8.40 -7.67 4.15
N SER A 278 -7.57 -6.67 3.90
CA SER A 278 -7.57 -5.43 4.69
C SER A 278 -7.89 -4.26 3.79
N PHE A 279 -8.71 -3.34 4.28
CA PHE A 279 -8.91 -2.06 3.63
C PHE A 279 -8.13 -0.97 4.34
N TYR A 280 -7.55 -0.05 3.58
CA TYR A 280 -6.98 1.18 4.09
C TYR A 280 -7.74 2.36 3.50
N GLN A 281 -8.14 3.32 4.31
CA GLN A 281 -8.75 4.56 3.85
C GLN A 281 -7.90 5.75 4.27
N ASP A 282 -7.81 6.75 3.39
CA ASP A 282 -7.10 7.99 3.67
C ASP A 282 -7.65 9.13 2.83
N ALA A 283 -7.65 10.34 3.40
CA ALA A 283 -8.17 11.54 2.77
C ALA A 283 -7.04 12.51 2.43
N PHE A 284 -6.80 12.73 1.14
CA PHE A 284 -5.69 13.54 0.63
C PHE A 284 -6.18 14.73 -0.22
N GLU A 285 -5.39 15.80 -0.25
CA GLU A 285 -5.65 16.98 -1.06
C GLU A 285 -4.86 16.88 -2.39
N VAL A 286 -5.57 17.03 -3.51
CA VAL A 286 -4.95 16.98 -4.86
C VAL A 286 -4.52 18.36 -5.33
N CYS A 287 -5.13 19.42 -4.79
CA CYS A 287 -4.79 20.80 -5.12
C CYS A 287 -3.69 21.34 -4.19
N ASN A 288 -3.22 22.56 -4.46
CA ASN A 288 -2.32 23.24 -3.52
C ASN A 288 -3.00 23.37 -2.15
N PRO A 289 -2.47 22.73 -1.09
CA PRO A 289 -3.09 22.71 0.23
C PRO A 289 -3.07 24.07 0.94
N LEU A 290 -2.42 25.09 0.37
CA LEU A 290 -2.28 26.43 0.93
C LEU A 290 -3.10 27.50 0.17
N GLY A 291 -3.77 27.15 -0.94
CA GLY A 291 -4.50 28.11 -1.78
C GLY A 291 -5.99 28.24 -1.48
N ALA A 292 -6.68 29.15 -2.18
CA ALA A 292 -8.14 29.36 -2.08
C ALA A 292 -9.02 28.14 -2.47
N SER A 293 -8.40 27.09 -2.99
CA SER A 293 -9.03 25.81 -3.31
C SER A 293 -8.77 24.72 -2.27
N LYS A 294 -8.07 25.04 -1.17
CA LYS A 294 -7.84 24.13 -0.05
C LYS A 294 -9.15 23.48 0.39
N SER A 295 -9.13 22.16 0.61
CA SER A 295 -10.25 21.30 1.02
C SER A 295 -11.40 21.12 0.02
N LYS A 296 -11.46 21.90 -1.07
CA LYS A 296 -12.56 21.77 -2.06
C LYS A 296 -12.48 20.47 -2.85
N PHE A 297 -11.26 20.01 -3.12
CA PHE A 297 -10.98 18.83 -3.94
C PHE A 297 -10.37 17.71 -3.11
N LYS A 298 -10.55 17.73 -1.79
CA LYS A 298 -10.10 16.63 -0.93
C LYS A 298 -10.79 15.34 -1.36
N LEU A 299 -9.99 14.33 -1.65
CA LEU A 299 -10.45 13.01 -2.05
C LEU A 299 -10.21 12.03 -0.91
N ILE A 300 -11.08 11.02 -0.81
CA ILE A 300 -10.87 9.81 -0.03
C ILE A 300 -10.48 8.71 -1.01
N GLY A 301 -9.32 8.11 -0.77
CA GLY A 301 -8.90 6.87 -1.41
C GLY A 301 -9.20 5.70 -0.49
N VAL A 302 -9.79 4.63 -1.03
CA VAL A 302 -9.87 3.33 -0.34
C VAL A 302 -9.07 2.31 -1.13
N TYR A 303 -8.20 1.61 -0.40
CA TYR A 303 -7.26 0.64 -0.92
C TYR A 303 -7.54 -0.73 -0.32
N VAL A 304 -7.31 -1.79 -1.08
CA VAL A 304 -7.38 -3.17 -0.63
C VAL A 304 -6.01 -3.83 -0.71
N THR A 305 -5.74 -4.68 0.27
CA THR A 305 -4.56 -5.54 0.31
C THR A 305 -4.98 -6.96 0.68
N LEU A 306 -4.36 -7.93 0.02
CA LEU A 306 -4.55 -9.36 0.30
C LEU A 306 -3.68 -9.78 1.49
N LEU A 307 -4.30 -10.06 2.63
CA LEU A 307 -3.63 -10.47 3.87
C LEU A 307 -3.04 -11.89 3.82
N ASN A 308 -3.55 -12.72 2.91
CA ASN A 308 -2.99 -14.05 2.66
C ASN A 308 -1.51 -14.00 2.27
N LEU A 309 -1.07 -12.92 1.60
CA LEU A 309 0.32 -12.75 1.17
C LEU A 309 1.27 -12.61 2.38
N PRO A 310 2.48 -13.18 2.31
CA PRO A 310 3.57 -12.90 3.25
C PRO A 310 3.84 -11.40 3.39
N ALA A 311 4.26 -10.97 4.57
CA ALA A 311 4.45 -9.56 4.90
C ALA A 311 5.32 -8.80 3.88
N PHE A 312 6.41 -9.39 3.40
CA PHE A 312 7.33 -8.76 2.44
C PHE A 312 6.76 -8.58 1.02
N LEU A 313 5.75 -9.38 0.64
CA LEU A 313 5.00 -9.16 -0.60
C LEU A 313 3.88 -8.15 -0.35
N ARG A 314 3.19 -8.31 0.78
CA ARG A 314 2.07 -7.47 1.18
C ARG A 314 2.44 -5.99 1.33
N SER A 315 3.69 -5.69 1.73
CA SER A 315 4.21 -4.34 1.88
C SER A 315 4.62 -3.66 0.56
N LYS A 316 4.65 -4.38 -0.57
CA LYS A 316 4.96 -3.77 -1.87
C LYS A 316 3.78 -2.94 -2.36
N THR A 317 4.06 -1.72 -2.83
CA THR A 317 3.05 -0.83 -3.42
C THR A 317 2.27 -1.48 -4.55
N ASP A 318 2.94 -2.30 -5.37
CA ASP A 318 2.31 -3.10 -6.44
C ASP A 318 1.17 -4.01 -5.92
N ASN A 319 1.15 -4.39 -4.63
CA ASN A 319 0.15 -5.27 -4.01
C ASN A 319 -0.90 -4.51 -3.18
N ILE A 320 -0.85 -3.17 -3.15
CA ILE A 320 -1.86 -2.30 -2.55
C ILE A 320 -2.70 -1.73 -3.68
N LYS A 321 -3.97 -2.14 -3.78
CA LYS A 321 -4.83 -1.78 -4.92
C LYS A 321 -5.83 -0.73 -4.53
N LEU A 322 -5.86 0.38 -5.27
CA LEU A 322 -6.91 1.39 -5.14
C LEU A 322 -8.24 0.83 -5.67
N ILE A 323 -9.29 0.88 -4.86
CA ILE A 323 -10.62 0.38 -5.19
C ILE A 323 -11.71 1.44 -5.16
N MET A 324 -11.47 2.59 -4.56
CA MET A 324 -12.42 3.70 -4.57
C MET A 324 -11.72 5.04 -4.51
N LEU A 325 -12.19 6.00 -5.31
CA LEU A 325 -11.88 7.43 -5.19
C LEU A 325 -13.19 8.21 -5.09
N CYS A 326 -13.38 8.90 -3.97
CA CYS A 326 -14.59 9.66 -3.67
C CYS A 326 -14.22 11.08 -3.21
N ASN A 327 -15.00 12.09 -3.55
CA ASN A 327 -14.82 13.41 -2.95
C ASN A 327 -15.21 13.34 -1.46
N ASN A 328 -14.34 13.84 -0.58
CA ASN A 328 -14.53 13.78 0.86
C ASN A 328 -15.86 14.43 1.32
N ASN A 329 -16.30 15.48 0.63
CA ASN A 329 -17.55 16.17 0.96
C ASN A 329 -18.79 15.28 0.72
N PHE A 330 -18.69 14.26 -0.14
CA PHE A 330 -19.78 13.32 -0.37
C PHE A 330 -20.02 12.41 0.82
N VAL A 331 -18.97 12.05 1.59
CA VAL A 331 -19.14 11.30 2.84
C VAL A 331 -19.92 12.14 3.85
N THR A 332 -19.58 13.42 4.01
CA THR A 332 -20.32 14.34 4.90
C THR A 332 -21.78 14.54 4.45
N LYS A 333 -22.01 14.65 3.14
CA LYS A 333 -23.33 14.95 2.57
C LYS A 333 -24.26 13.73 2.52
N PHE A 334 -23.74 12.56 2.17
CA PHE A 334 -24.55 11.37 1.87
C PHE A 334 -24.32 10.21 2.84
N GLY A 335 -23.24 10.25 3.63
CA GLY A 335 -22.88 9.21 4.58
C GLY A 335 -22.22 7.98 3.93
N TRP A 336 -21.48 7.23 4.75
CA TRP A 336 -20.75 6.03 4.33
C TRP A 336 -21.64 4.94 3.73
N LYS A 337 -22.90 4.81 4.19
CA LYS A 337 -23.83 3.80 3.69
C LYS A 337 -24.00 3.86 2.17
N LYS A 338 -24.13 5.08 1.62
CA LYS A 338 -24.32 5.31 0.19
C LYS A 338 -23.01 5.15 -0.59
N ILE A 339 -21.91 5.65 -0.03
CA ILE A 339 -20.58 5.58 -0.64
C ILE A 339 -20.06 4.14 -0.71
N LEU A 340 -20.25 3.35 0.35
CA LEU A 340 -19.78 1.96 0.42
C LEU A 340 -20.75 0.97 -0.21
N ARG A 341 -21.88 1.40 -0.78
CA ARG A 341 -22.94 0.49 -1.24
C ARG A 341 -22.43 -0.59 -2.19
N ASN A 342 -21.71 -0.20 -3.25
CA ASN A 342 -21.17 -1.13 -4.23
C ASN A 342 -20.14 -2.08 -3.62
N LEU A 343 -19.25 -1.57 -2.76
CA LEU A 343 -18.26 -2.37 -2.04
C LEU A 343 -18.91 -3.39 -1.10
N LEU A 344 -19.96 -2.98 -0.39
CA LEU A 344 -20.69 -3.85 0.52
C LEU A 344 -21.45 -4.95 -0.23
N LEU A 345 -22.01 -4.65 -1.41
CA LEU A 345 -22.62 -5.67 -2.27
C LEU A 345 -21.58 -6.70 -2.72
N ASP A 346 -20.42 -6.24 -3.21
CA ASP A 346 -19.32 -7.12 -3.60
C ASP A 346 -18.85 -7.99 -2.42
N LEU A 347 -18.71 -7.42 -1.22
CA LEU A 347 -18.31 -8.17 -0.03
C LEU A 347 -19.37 -9.17 0.43
N HIS A 348 -20.66 -8.83 0.33
CA HIS A 348 -21.74 -9.78 0.61
C HIS A 348 -21.70 -10.97 -0.36
N THR A 349 -21.50 -10.72 -1.64
CA THR A 349 -21.30 -11.78 -2.63
C THR A 349 -20.05 -12.60 -2.29
N LEU A 350 -18.94 -11.97 -1.90
CA LEU A 350 -17.72 -12.68 -1.51
C LEU A 350 -17.90 -13.59 -0.27
N GLU A 351 -18.66 -13.13 0.73
CA GLU A 351 -18.93 -13.88 1.97
C GLU A 351 -19.89 -15.05 1.74
N ASN A 352 -20.98 -14.82 0.98
CA ASN A 352 -22.09 -15.78 0.86
C ASN A 352 -22.00 -16.66 -0.39
N GLU A 353 -21.71 -16.05 -1.54
CA GLU A 353 -21.72 -16.72 -2.83
C GLU A 353 -20.33 -17.19 -3.25
N GLY A 354 -19.28 -16.44 -2.90
CA GLY A 354 -17.89 -16.67 -3.29
C GLY A 354 -17.58 -16.36 -4.75
N ILE A 355 -16.31 -16.53 -5.13
CA ILE A 355 -15.79 -16.39 -6.48
C ILE A 355 -15.43 -17.77 -7.01
N ASN A 356 -16.00 -18.13 -8.17
CA ASN A 356 -15.64 -19.35 -8.88
C ASN A 356 -14.53 -19.04 -9.90
N ILE A 357 -13.48 -19.85 -9.89
CA ILE A 357 -12.42 -19.85 -10.91
C ILE A 357 -12.31 -21.24 -11.52
N THR A 358 -11.80 -21.30 -12.75
CA THR A 358 -11.50 -22.56 -13.43
C THR A 358 -10.05 -22.53 -13.89
N ILE A 359 -9.25 -23.49 -13.44
CA ILE A 359 -7.83 -23.64 -13.78
C ILE A 359 -7.64 -25.07 -14.27
N ASN A 360 -7.11 -25.29 -15.47
CA ASN A 360 -6.85 -26.64 -16.00
C ASN A 360 -8.07 -27.59 -15.93
N SER A 361 -9.27 -27.06 -16.14
CA SER A 361 -10.56 -27.77 -16.01
C SER A 361 -10.96 -28.15 -14.58
N GLU A 362 -10.21 -27.73 -13.56
CA GLU A 362 -10.60 -27.84 -12.15
C GLU A 362 -11.38 -26.59 -11.73
N HIS A 363 -12.56 -26.81 -11.14
CA HIS A 363 -13.42 -25.74 -10.62
C HIS A 363 -13.13 -25.52 -9.14
N MET A 364 -12.69 -24.31 -8.79
CA MET A 364 -12.44 -23.91 -7.42
C MET A 364 -13.36 -22.76 -7.02
N LYS A 365 -13.82 -22.80 -5.77
CA LYS A 365 -14.66 -21.76 -5.18
C LYS A 365 -13.95 -21.15 -3.99
N PHE A 366 -13.85 -19.82 -3.98
CA PHE A 366 -13.21 -19.06 -2.91
C PHE A 366 -14.23 -18.15 -2.23
N THR A 367 -14.27 -18.16 -0.90
CA THR A 367 -15.02 -17.18 -0.10
C THR A 367 -14.05 -16.20 0.54
N GLY A 368 -14.54 -15.09 1.08
CA GLY A 368 -13.65 -14.14 1.76
C GLY A 368 -14.38 -13.01 2.45
N SER A 369 -13.62 -12.24 3.22
CA SER A 369 -14.13 -11.03 3.90
C SER A 369 -12.97 -10.11 4.28
N ILE A 370 -13.32 -8.92 4.78
CA ILE A 370 -12.37 -8.01 5.40
C ILE A 370 -12.08 -8.45 6.84
N ALA A 371 -10.81 -8.57 7.19
CA ALA A 371 -10.37 -8.82 8.56
C ALA A 371 -10.08 -7.52 9.31
N ALA A 372 -9.73 -6.45 8.59
CA ALA A 372 -9.44 -5.14 9.17
C ALA A 372 -9.75 -4.00 8.19
N CYS A 373 -10.27 -2.90 8.72
CA CYS A 373 -10.26 -1.59 8.08
C CYS A 373 -9.27 -0.72 8.86
N ILE A 374 -8.34 -0.09 8.13
CA ILE A 374 -7.21 0.64 8.66
C ILE A 374 -7.40 2.10 8.23
N GLY A 375 -7.15 3.03 9.14
CA GLY A 375 -7.30 4.44 8.88
C GLY A 375 -6.66 5.28 9.98
N ASP A 376 -6.48 6.56 9.69
CA ASP A 376 -6.21 7.55 10.71
C ASP A 376 -7.37 7.61 11.73
N ASN A 377 -7.13 8.25 12.87
CA ASN A 377 -8.11 8.31 13.94
C ASN A 377 -9.44 8.95 13.50
N LEU A 378 -9.37 10.01 12.67
CA LEU A 378 -10.56 10.70 12.17
C LEU A 378 -11.36 9.83 11.19
N GLY A 379 -10.71 9.21 10.22
CA GLY A 379 -11.40 8.37 9.24
C GLY A 379 -11.93 7.06 9.84
N ASN A 380 -11.23 6.45 10.79
CA ASN A 380 -11.74 5.31 11.55
C ASN A 380 -12.99 5.70 12.38
N HIS A 381 -12.97 6.85 13.05
CA HIS A 381 -14.15 7.36 13.74
C HIS A 381 -15.31 7.57 12.77
N SER A 382 -15.02 8.11 11.58
CA SER A 382 -16.02 8.36 10.54
C SER A 382 -16.69 7.10 10.04
N ILE A 383 -15.92 6.15 9.53
CA ILE A 383 -16.44 4.90 8.97
C ILE A 383 -17.04 4.00 10.06
N GLY A 384 -16.53 4.11 11.29
CA GLY A 384 -16.99 3.39 12.47
C GLY A 384 -18.27 3.94 13.10
N GLY A 385 -18.77 5.10 12.66
CA GLY A 385 -19.96 5.72 13.24
C GLY A 385 -19.72 6.32 14.63
N TYR A 386 -18.47 6.67 14.96
CA TYR A 386 -18.08 7.35 16.19
C TYR A 386 -18.11 8.88 16.02
N VAL A 387 -18.06 9.61 17.14
CA VAL A 387 -17.95 11.08 17.12
C VAL A 387 -16.58 11.52 16.60
N GLU A 388 -16.55 12.46 15.67
CA GLU A 388 -15.32 12.97 15.03
C GLU A 388 -14.80 14.24 15.73
N ASN A 389 -15.00 14.36 17.05
CA ASN A 389 -14.55 15.48 17.85
C ASN A 389 -13.74 14.98 19.05
N PHE A 390 -12.45 15.29 19.05
CA PHE A 390 -11.50 14.78 20.05
C PHE A 390 -11.18 15.77 21.18
N SER A 391 -11.71 16.99 21.10
CA SER A 391 -11.37 18.09 22.01
C SER A 391 -12.46 18.36 23.05
N SER A 392 -13.72 18.13 22.71
CA SER A 392 -14.87 18.43 23.59
C SER A 392 -15.88 17.29 23.72
N ALA A 393 -15.83 16.25 22.89
CA ALA A 393 -16.73 15.11 23.09
C ALA A 393 -16.42 14.39 24.40
N GLN A 394 -17.46 13.92 25.08
CA GLN A 394 -17.33 13.24 26.37
C GLN A 394 -16.57 11.91 26.25
N PHE A 395 -16.79 11.17 25.16
CA PHE A 395 -16.14 9.89 24.88
C PHE A 395 -15.43 9.98 23.54
N ILE A 396 -14.10 9.86 23.54
CA ILE A 396 -13.25 10.09 22.35
C ILE A 396 -12.52 8.83 21.87
N CYS A 397 -12.57 7.74 22.61
CA CYS A 397 -11.85 6.52 22.27
C CYS A 397 -12.76 5.52 21.54
N GLN A 398 -12.28 5.00 20.41
CA GLN A 398 -12.94 3.91 19.69
C GLN A 398 -12.72 2.52 20.32
N TYR A 399 -11.73 2.37 21.21
CA TYR A 399 -11.42 1.06 21.82
C TYR A 399 -12.05 0.86 23.19
N CYS A 400 -12.34 1.93 23.94
CA CYS A 400 -12.90 1.84 25.29
C CYS A 400 -13.88 2.98 25.58
N GLU A 401 -14.58 2.86 26.71
CA GLU A 401 -15.55 3.85 27.20
C GLU A 401 -14.93 4.87 28.16
N ILE A 402 -13.66 5.24 27.96
CA ILE A 402 -13.04 6.30 28.76
C ILE A 402 -13.64 7.66 28.44
N MET A 403 -13.95 8.43 29.49
CA MET A 403 -14.35 9.81 29.33
C MET A 403 -13.12 10.70 29.14
N LEU A 404 -13.27 11.76 28.34
CA LEU A 404 -12.19 12.72 28.09
C LEU A 404 -11.64 13.34 29.38
N LYS A 405 -12.51 13.59 30.37
CA LYS A 405 -12.09 14.11 31.68
C LYS A 405 -11.17 13.12 32.42
N ASP A 406 -11.54 11.83 32.41
CA ASP A 406 -10.80 10.77 33.11
C ASP A 406 -9.45 10.54 32.41
N PHE A 407 -9.43 10.57 31.08
CA PHE A 407 -8.19 10.47 30.29
C PHE A 407 -7.23 11.63 30.55
N ARG A 408 -7.75 12.85 30.69
CA ARG A 408 -6.93 14.04 31.01
C ARG A 408 -6.34 14.00 32.42
N GLU A 409 -7.09 13.44 33.36
CA GLU A 409 -6.63 13.23 34.74
C GLU A 409 -5.58 12.13 34.80
N ASN A 410 -5.85 10.98 34.17
CA ASN A 410 -4.95 9.84 34.12
C ASN A 410 -5.01 9.12 32.74
N PRO A 411 -4.01 9.32 31.86
CA PRO A 411 -4.00 8.69 30.54
C PRO A 411 -3.79 7.17 30.57
N PHE A 412 -3.42 6.60 31.72
CA PHE A 412 -3.24 5.16 31.91
C PHE A 412 -4.48 4.45 32.48
N ASP A 413 -5.56 5.20 32.74
CA ASP A 413 -6.81 4.63 33.25
C ASP A 413 -7.46 3.69 32.22
N ARG A 414 -7.66 2.42 32.60
CA ARG A 414 -8.23 1.40 31.73
C ARG A 414 -9.72 1.25 32.03
N LYS A 415 -10.57 1.75 31.13
CA LYS A 415 -12.03 1.56 31.18
C LYS A 415 -12.49 0.34 30.39
N GLN A 416 -13.79 0.05 30.49
CA GLN A 416 -14.45 -1.01 29.73
C GLN A 416 -14.12 -0.92 28.24
N LEU A 417 -13.61 -2.01 27.69
CA LEU A 417 -13.36 -2.13 26.25
C LEU A 417 -14.67 -2.22 25.50
N ARG A 418 -14.70 -1.64 24.30
CA ARG A 418 -15.80 -1.83 23.36
C ARG A 418 -15.74 -3.25 22.80
N ASN A 419 -16.92 -3.85 22.65
CA ASN A 419 -17.15 -5.12 22.00
C ASN A 419 -18.41 -5.00 21.14
N ILE A 420 -18.76 -6.07 20.42
CA ILE A 420 -19.92 -6.07 19.52
C ILE A 420 -21.20 -5.70 20.28
N ALA A 421 -21.46 -6.33 21.43
CA ALA A 421 -22.70 -6.16 22.18
C ALA A 421 -22.90 -4.73 22.72
N ASN A 422 -21.88 -4.12 23.36
CA ASN A 422 -22.02 -2.77 23.87
C ASN A 422 -22.00 -1.71 22.76
N TYR A 423 -21.27 -1.95 21.67
CA TYR A 423 -21.32 -1.08 20.49
C TYR A 423 -22.72 -1.05 19.90
N ASP A 424 -23.31 -2.22 19.60
CA ASP A 424 -24.63 -2.31 18.96
C ASP A 424 -25.72 -1.70 19.83
N LYS A 425 -25.67 -1.94 21.15
CA LYS A 425 -26.57 -1.28 22.11
C LYS A 425 -26.47 0.24 22.02
N HIS A 426 -25.27 0.80 22.13
CA HIS A 426 -25.07 2.25 22.09
C HIS A 426 -25.40 2.85 20.72
N ALA A 427 -25.13 2.15 19.63
CA ALA A 427 -25.50 2.59 18.28
C ALA A 427 -27.03 2.68 18.11
N ALA A 428 -27.76 1.65 18.56
CA ALA A 428 -29.22 1.64 18.52
C ALA A 428 -29.83 2.75 19.40
N GLU A 429 -29.29 2.94 20.61
CA GLU A 429 -29.70 4.04 21.49
C GLU A 429 -29.40 5.41 20.86
N ALA A 430 -28.26 5.58 20.20
CA ALA A 430 -27.88 6.83 19.54
C ALA A 430 -28.82 7.18 18.37
N GLU A 431 -29.19 6.18 17.57
CA GLU A 431 -30.13 6.34 16.46
C GLU A 431 -31.55 6.68 16.95
N TYR A 432 -32.03 5.99 17.99
CA TYR A 432 -33.32 6.26 18.62
C TYR A 432 -33.39 7.67 19.21
N LEU A 433 -32.37 8.06 19.98
CA LEU A 433 -32.31 9.36 20.67
C LEU A 433 -31.87 10.51 19.75
N LYS A 434 -31.41 10.20 18.53
CA LYS A 434 -30.80 11.15 17.57
C LYS A 434 -29.67 11.99 18.20
N LYS A 435 -28.89 11.38 19.09
CA LYS A 435 -27.75 12.01 19.76
C LYS A 435 -26.67 10.97 20.07
N PRO A 436 -25.38 11.36 20.15
CA PRO A 436 -24.34 10.40 20.45
C PRO A 436 -24.51 9.73 21.82
N VAL A 437 -24.32 8.42 21.88
CA VAL A 437 -24.32 7.63 23.11
C VAL A 437 -22.95 6.97 23.26
N LYS A 438 -22.29 7.22 24.40
CA LYS A 438 -20.93 6.73 24.67
C LYS A 438 -19.95 6.98 23.49
N GLY A 439 -20.07 8.10 22.79
CA GLY A 439 -19.21 8.45 21.66
C GLY A 439 -19.56 7.78 20.32
N ILE A 440 -20.68 7.07 20.22
CA ILE A 440 -21.20 6.49 18.97
C ILE A 440 -22.37 7.36 18.49
N LYS A 441 -22.38 7.75 17.21
CA LYS A 441 -23.40 8.60 16.57
C LYS A 441 -24.41 7.82 15.72
N MET A 442 -23.98 6.69 15.15
CA MET A 442 -24.81 5.81 14.31
C MET A 442 -24.13 4.45 14.16
N LYS A 443 -24.85 3.43 13.69
CA LYS A 443 -24.26 2.14 13.34
C LYS A 443 -23.39 2.25 12.09
N SER A 444 -22.18 1.68 12.14
CA SER A 444 -21.32 1.56 10.96
C SER A 444 -21.97 0.67 9.89
N SER A 445 -21.91 1.11 8.63
CA SER A 445 -22.40 0.32 7.49
C SER A 445 -21.59 -0.95 7.26
N LEU A 446 -20.36 -1.05 7.79
CA LEU A 446 -19.55 -2.27 7.69
C LEU A 446 -20.06 -3.40 8.60
N ASN A 447 -20.80 -3.07 9.67
CA ASN A 447 -21.30 -4.07 10.63
C ASN A 447 -22.44 -4.94 10.09
N GLN A 448 -22.84 -4.75 8.82
CA GLN A 448 -23.78 -5.64 8.15
C GLN A 448 -23.10 -6.89 7.57
N LEU A 449 -21.77 -6.90 7.49
CA LEU A 449 -20.98 -8.06 7.05
C LEU A 449 -21.01 -9.14 8.14
N GLN A 450 -20.91 -10.40 7.73
CA GLN A 450 -21.03 -11.54 8.66
C GLN A 450 -19.74 -11.78 9.46
N ASN A 451 -18.58 -11.58 8.82
CA ASN A 451 -17.28 -11.91 9.40
C ASN A 451 -16.49 -10.68 9.85
N PHE A 452 -17.13 -9.50 9.90
CA PHE A 452 -16.51 -8.24 10.29
C PHE A 452 -17.41 -7.40 11.18
N HIS A 453 -16.81 -6.77 12.20
CA HIS A 453 -17.47 -5.77 13.01
C HIS A 453 -16.45 -4.73 13.49
N VAL A 454 -16.80 -3.44 13.47
CA VAL A 454 -15.88 -2.36 13.87
C VAL A 454 -15.38 -2.50 15.31
N ALA A 455 -16.25 -3.00 16.21
CA ALA A 455 -15.92 -3.34 17.60
C ALA A 455 -15.48 -4.82 17.81
N GLY A 456 -15.33 -5.59 16.72
CA GLY A 456 -14.70 -6.90 16.66
C GLY A 456 -13.18 -6.80 16.45
N PRO A 457 -12.53 -5.88 17.18
CA PRO A 457 -11.39 -5.05 16.74
C PRO A 457 -11.20 -4.81 15.24
N GLY A 458 -12.27 -4.59 14.48
CA GLY A 458 -12.20 -4.45 13.02
C GLY A 458 -11.57 -3.15 12.52
N LEU A 459 -11.53 -2.09 13.35
CA LEU A 459 -10.86 -0.83 13.01
C LEU A 459 -9.45 -0.80 13.61
N ALA A 460 -8.45 -1.06 12.79
CA ALA A 460 -7.06 -1.08 13.21
C ALA A 460 -6.42 0.33 13.12
N PRO A 461 -5.48 0.65 14.03
CA PRO A 461 -4.75 1.91 14.02
C PRO A 461 -3.82 2.02 12.81
N CYS A 462 -3.51 3.25 12.40
CA CYS A 462 -2.54 3.49 11.35
C CYS A 462 -1.18 3.77 11.97
N VAL A 463 -0.25 2.84 11.83
CA VAL A 463 1.11 2.96 12.38
C VAL A 463 1.81 4.25 11.91
N ALA A 464 1.59 4.67 10.66
CA ALA A 464 2.19 5.90 10.14
C ALA A 464 1.69 7.14 10.89
N HIS A 465 0.37 7.32 10.99
CA HIS A 465 -0.21 8.49 11.65
C HIS A 465 -0.04 8.45 13.18
N ASP A 466 -0.20 7.28 13.79
CA ASP A 466 -0.20 7.15 15.25
C ASP A 466 1.22 7.12 15.83
N LEU A 467 2.12 6.32 15.24
CA LEU A 467 3.50 6.20 15.72
C LEU A 467 4.43 7.18 15.00
N PHE A 468 4.52 7.15 13.67
CA PHE A 468 5.59 7.87 12.96
C PHE A 468 5.39 9.38 12.95
N GLU A 469 4.18 9.87 12.66
CA GLU A 469 3.87 11.31 12.67
C GLU A 469 3.68 11.85 14.08
N GLY A 470 3.11 11.05 14.98
CA GLY A 470 2.86 11.42 16.37
C GLY A 470 4.02 11.11 17.30
N ILE A 471 3.90 9.97 17.97
CA ILE A 471 4.68 9.62 19.17
C ILE A 471 6.18 9.58 18.89
N VAL A 472 6.60 8.88 17.83
CA VAL A 472 8.02 8.65 17.52
C VAL A 472 8.72 9.97 17.22
N SER A 473 8.13 10.83 16.38
CA SER A 473 8.74 12.12 16.04
C SER A 473 8.98 12.99 17.28
N TYR A 474 7.98 13.10 18.16
CA TYR A 474 8.05 13.93 19.36
C TYR A 474 8.92 13.33 20.47
N ASP A 475 8.63 12.09 20.89
CA ASP A 475 9.31 11.46 22.02
C ASP A 475 10.77 11.17 21.71
N LEU A 476 11.08 10.70 20.49
CA LEU A 476 12.46 10.45 20.09
C LEU A 476 13.27 11.74 20.09
N HIS A 477 12.69 12.86 19.66
CA HIS A 477 13.34 14.18 19.74
C HIS A 477 13.66 14.56 21.19
N LEU A 478 12.71 14.40 22.12
CA LEU A 478 12.92 14.68 23.54
C LEU A 478 14.00 13.78 24.16
N ILE A 479 13.95 12.49 23.87
CA ILE A 479 14.91 11.48 24.35
C ILE A 479 16.32 11.80 23.84
N ILE A 480 16.47 12.02 22.54
CA ILE A 480 17.77 12.37 21.93
C ILE A 480 18.31 13.67 22.52
N THR A 481 17.46 14.69 22.67
CA THR A 481 17.85 15.98 23.27
C THR A 481 18.32 15.79 24.72
N TYR A 482 17.63 14.97 25.51
CA TYR A 482 18.04 14.63 26.87
C TYR A 482 19.39 13.91 26.90
N PHE A 483 19.60 12.90 26.05
CA PHE A 483 20.88 12.18 25.97
C PHE A 483 22.05 13.08 25.56
N ILE A 484 21.80 14.05 24.67
CA ILE A 484 22.80 15.04 24.28
C ILE A 484 23.11 15.99 25.45
N LYS A 485 22.08 16.47 26.17
CA LYS A 485 22.26 17.30 27.37
C LYS A 485 23.04 16.56 28.46
N LYS A 486 22.81 15.26 28.63
CA LYS A 486 23.57 14.38 29.53
C LYS A 486 24.96 13.99 29.00
N LYS A 487 25.30 14.40 27.78
CA LYS A 487 26.56 14.06 27.09
C LYS A 487 26.75 12.56 26.86
N TRP A 488 25.69 11.76 26.93
CA TRP A 488 25.72 10.33 26.61
C TRP A 488 25.83 10.10 25.10
N VAL A 489 25.25 11.01 24.31
CA VAL A 489 25.32 11.00 22.84
C VAL A 489 25.86 12.34 22.36
N ARG A 490 26.82 12.32 21.42
CA ARG A 490 27.28 13.54 20.73
C ARG A 490 26.45 13.73 19.47
N LEU A 491 25.83 14.90 19.31
CA LEU A 491 24.98 15.21 18.14
C LEU A 491 25.71 14.99 16.81
N GLY A 492 26.97 15.44 16.70
CA GLY A 492 27.78 15.25 15.50
C GLY A 492 28.02 13.78 15.17
N LEU A 493 28.26 12.93 16.17
CA LEU A 493 28.44 11.49 15.99
C LEU A 493 27.13 10.80 15.57
N LEU A 494 26.00 11.19 16.17
CA LEU A 494 24.70 10.66 15.80
C LEU A 494 24.35 11.00 14.35
N ASN A 495 24.49 12.26 13.96
CA ASN A 495 24.25 12.71 12.60
C ASN A 495 25.19 12.02 11.59
N TYR A 496 26.47 11.84 11.94
CA TYR A 496 27.41 11.08 11.11
C TYR A 496 26.96 9.63 10.93
N ARG A 497 26.57 8.94 12.02
CA ARG A 497 26.07 7.55 11.95
C ARG A 497 24.79 7.44 11.13
N LEU A 498 23.85 8.36 11.28
CA LEU A 498 22.61 8.39 10.49
C LEU A 498 22.90 8.59 8.99
N ASN A 499 23.87 9.44 8.63
CA ASN A 499 24.23 9.66 7.22
C ASN A 499 25.14 8.58 6.63
N THR A 500 25.71 7.70 7.46
CA THR A 500 26.57 6.60 7.02
C THR A 500 25.91 5.23 7.15
N ILE A 501 24.68 5.17 7.69
CA ILE A 501 23.96 3.91 7.85
C ILE A 501 23.60 3.34 6.48
N LYS A 502 23.97 2.09 6.26
CA LYS A 502 23.58 1.32 5.08
C LYS A 502 22.31 0.55 5.43
N LEU A 503 21.18 0.98 4.88
CA LEU A 503 19.95 0.19 4.93
C LEU A 503 19.95 -0.75 3.73
N SER A 504 19.73 -2.04 3.95
CA SER A 504 19.97 -3.12 2.98
C SER A 504 19.24 -2.97 1.64
N ASN A 505 18.17 -2.15 1.61
CA ASN A 505 17.28 -1.99 0.45
C ASN A 505 17.14 -0.54 -0.04
N GLU A 506 17.94 0.40 0.47
CA GLU A 506 17.88 1.82 0.09
C GLU A 506 19.16 2.21 -0.64
N THR A 507 19.04 2.72 -1.86
CA THR A 507 20.19 3.08 -2.71
C THR A 507 20.85 4.39 -2.27
N LYS A 508 20.11 5.29 -1.61
CA LYS A 508 20.63 6.51 -0.97
C LYS A 508 19.76 6.92 0.22
N ASN A 509 20.36 6.95 1.41
CA ASN A 509 19.74 7.57 2.59
C ASN A 509 20.32 8.96 2.77
N PHE A 510 19.60 9.99 2.35
CA PHE A 510 19.83 11.32 2.90
C PHE A 510 18.92 11.51 4.11
N ILE A 511 19.47 11.36 5.30
CA ILE A 511 18.75 11.65 6.53
C ILE A 511 19.10 13.09 6.91
N PRO A 512 18.12 14.01 6.94
CA PRO A 512 18.37 15.39 7.37
C PRO A 512 19.08 15.44 8.71
N TYR A 513 20.09 16.30 8.81
CA TYR A 513 20.78 16.52 10.08
C TYR A 513 19.79 16.94 11.15
N ILE A 514 19.80 16.23 12.28
CA ILE A 514 19.09 16.65 13.48
C ILE A 514 19.70 17.98 13.93
N LYS A 515 18.88 19.03 13.94
CA LYS A 515 19.24 20.34 14.47
C LYS A 515 18.61 20.47 15.85
N ILE A 516 19.41 20.70 16.87
CA ILE A 516 18.89 21.17 18.16
C ILE A 516 18.86 22.69 18.05
N ASN A 517 17.67 23.26 17.83
CA ASN A 517 17.51 24.69 18.06
C ASN A 517 17.77 24.91 19.54
N SER A 518 18.82 25.66 19.87
CA SER A 518 18.93 26.27 21.18
C SER A 518 17.70 27.18 21.30
N THR A 519 16.72 26.80 22.11
CA THR A 519 15.71 27.74 22.59
C THR A 519 16.48 28.93 23.16
N LYS A 520 16.51 30.05 22.43
CA LYS A 520 16.85 31.33 23.03
C LYS A 520 15.80 31.51 24.13
N LYS A 521 16.28 31.60 25.36
CA LYS A 521 15.46 32.10 26.48
C LYS A 521 14.86 33.42 26.02
N ASN A 522 13.54 33.48 25.90
CA ASN A 522 12.77 34.68 26.13
C ASN A 522 11.85 34.37 27.31
#